data_AF-A0AAW1T954-F1
#
_entry.id   AF-A0AAW1T954-F1
#
_cell.length_a   1.000
_cell.length_b   1.000
_cell.length_c   1.000
_cell.angle_alpha   90.00
_cell.angle_beta   90.00
_cell.angle_gamma   90.00
#
_symmetry.space_group_name_H-M   'P 1'
#
loop_
_entity.id
_entity.type
_entity.pdbx_description
1 polymer ?
#
loop_
_entity_poly.entity_id
_entity_poly.type
_entity_poly.pdbx_seq_one_letter_code
_entity_poly.pdbx_strand_id
1 'polypeptide(L)'
;MSASSADTQLLCTEAFGTEDDSSSALVSAGNLSGIPGPQDMIIELTSLYGFSAYAVQLGISYFARLCRLDRSLLASALHHPILAPLVGSDVRHAILTGHRMARVGTAIKARCPAHQWVMAVLLVCIFVAAKNVEALRYRRLLPSMLSHALNFDVQPSQATIVEMECLQALEWRLGPHFHTAQELRQQTA
;
A
#
# COMPACT_ATOMS: atom_id res chain seq x y z
N MET A 1 -43.09 -46.92 -19.46
CA MET A 1 -43.31 -47.35 -20.86
C MET A 1 -43.81 -46.14 -21.63
N SER A 2 -43.29 -45.71 -22.78
CA SER A 2 -42.03 -46.03 -23.48
C SER A 2 -41.75 -44.89 -24.48
N ALA A 3 -40.48 -44.81 -24.91
CA ALA A 3 -39.93 -44.41 -26.22
C ALA A 3 -40.90 -44.04 -27.39
N SER A 4 -40.51 -43.28 -28.44
CA SER A 4 -39.14 -42.90 -28.87
C SER A 4 -39.13 -41.72 -29.86
N SER A 5 -37.91 -41.19 -30.09
CA SER A 5 -37.32 -40.63 -31.34
C SER A 5 -38.07 -40.74 -32.67
N ALA A 6 -37.83 -39.88 -33.68
CA ALA A 6 -37.07 -38.60 -33.79
C ALA A 6 -37.19 -38.09 -35.26
N ASP A 7 -36.33 -37.14 -35.65
CA ASP A 7 -35.74 -37.00 -37.00
C ASP A 7 -36.61 -36.36 -38.14
N THR A 8 -36.08 -35.51 -39.05
CA THR A 8 -34.70 -34.96 -39.17
C THR A 8 -34.60 -33.73 -40.12
N GLN A 9 -33.51 -32.92 -39.98
CA GLN A 9 -32.88 -32.02 -40.99
C GLN A 9 -33.67 -30.75 -41.51
N LEU A 10 -33.05 -29.67 -42.04
CA LEU A 10 -31.63 -29.30 -42.26
C LEU A 10 -31.42 -27.74 -42.30
N LEU A 11 -30.21 -27.25 -41.94
CA LEU A 11 -29.47 -26.02 -42.36
C LEU A 11 -30.24 -24.69 -42.68
N CYS A 12 -29.80 -23.47 -42.31
CA CYS A 12 -28.71 -22.94 -41.45
C CYS A 12 -29.13 -21.48 -41.04
N THR A 13 -28.34 -20.44 -40.69
CA THR A 13 -26.88 -20.13 -40.72
C THR A 13 -26.56 -19.05 -39.67
N GLU A 14 -25.28 -18.92 -39.26
CA GLU A 14 -24.67 -17.83 -38.46
C GLU A 14 -25.18 -17.62 -37.00
N ALA A 15 -24.38 -17.17 -36.03
CA ALA A 15 -22.94 -17.34 -35.78
C ALA A 15 -22.65 -17.06 -34.28
N PHE A 16 -21.93 -17.96 -33.59
CA PHE A 16 -21.35 -17.82 -32.24
C PHE A 16 -22.25 -17.41 -31.04
N GLY A 17 -22.49 -18.38 -30.16
CA GLY A 17 -22.47 -18.15 -28.70
C GLY A 17 -21.02 -18.12 -28.16
N THR A 18 -20.75 -18.25 -26.86
CA THR A 18 -21.65 -18.49 -25.72
C THR A 18 -20.95 -18.06 -24.42
N GLU A 19 -21.60 -18.28 -23.27
CA GLU A 19 -21.03 -18.14 -21.92
C GLU A 19 -19.64 -18.78 -21.76
N ASP A 20 -18.73 -18.17 -20.98
CA ASP A 20 -18.22 -18.81 -19.74
C ASP A 20 -17.34 -17.90 -18.83
N ASP A 21 -16.98 -18.47 -17.67
CA ASP A 21 -16.12 -18.01 -16.56
C ASP A 21 -14.87 -17.16 -16.92
N SER A 22 -14.43 -16.32 -15.97
CA SER A 22 -13.12 -15.63 -16.03
C SER A 22 -12.60 -15.20 -14.65
N SER A 23 -12.21 -16.17 -13.83
CA SER A 23 -11.19 -15.95 -12.81
C SER A 23 -9.79 -15.79 -13.42
N SER A 24 -9.02 -14.79 -12.94
CA SER A 24 -7.55 -14.70 -13.02
C SER A 24 -6.83 -14.59 -14.38
N ALA A 25 -6.44 -13.37 -14.74
CA ALA A 25 -5.16 -13.06 -15.39
C ALA A 25 -4.74 -11.62 -15.01
N LEU A 26 -3.55 -11.30 -14.50
CA LEU A 26 -2.35 -12.10 -14.21
C LEU A 26 -1.53 -12.62 -15.40
N VAL A 27 -1.47 -11.86 -16.51
CA VAL A 27 -0.21 -11.65 -17.26
C VAL A 27 -0.17 -10.21 -17.75
N SER A 28 0.91 -9.49 -17.43
CA SER A 28 1.31 -8.26 -18.14
C SER A 28 2.83 -8.23 -18.36
N ALA A 29 3.38 -9.36 -18.79
CA ALA A 29 4.74 -9.46 -19.30
C ALA A 29 4.79 -8.93 -20.75
N GLY A 30 5.03 -7.63 -20.90
CA GLY A 30 5.12 -6.96 -22.21
C GLY A 30 6.32 -6.02 -22.25
N ASN A 31 7.29 -6.32 -23.11
CA ASN A 31 8.57 -5.59 -23.20
C ASN A 31 8.39 -4.08 -23.36
N LEU A 32 8.83 -3.32 -22.36
CA LEU A 32 9.29 -1.95 -22.54
C LEU A 32 10.68 -1.80 -21.92
N SER A 33 11.62 -1.26 -22.69
CA SER A 33 12.85 -0.71 -22.13
C SER A 33 12.49 0.61 -21.43
N GLY A 34 12.01 0.48 -20.19
CA GLY A 34 11.62 1.57 -19.32
C GLY A 34 12.51 1.61 -18.09
N ILE A 35 12.90 2.82 -17.67
CA ILE A 35 13.51 3.02 -16.36
C ILE A 35 12.48 2.55 -15.32
N PRO A 36 12.82 1.64 -14.37
CA PRO A 36 11.86 1.11 -13.42
C PRO A 36 11.20 2.25 -12.67
N GLY A 37 9.87 2.20 -12.60
CA GLY A 37 9.08 3.18 -11.90
C GLY A 37 9.50 3.24 -10.42
N PRO A 38 9.36 4.39 -9.76
CA PRO A 38 9.69 4.51 -8.34
C PRO A 38 8.78 3.63 -7.44
N GLN A 39 7.62 3.21 -7.95
CA GLN A 39 6.79 2.18 -7.30
C GLN A 39 7.36 0.78 -7.47
N ASP A 40 8.00 0.46 -8.59
CA ASP A 40 8.51 -0.88 -8.91
C ASP A 40 9.63 -1.30 -7.96
N MET A 41 10.57 -0.40 -7.64
CA MET A 41 11.60 -0.65 -6.63
C MET A 41 11.03 -0.87 -5.22
N ILE A 42 9.87 -0.29 -4.90
CA ILE A 42 9.19 -0.51 -3.62
C ILE A 42 8.48 -1.87 -3.63
N ILE A 43 7.84 -2.24 -4.74
CA ILE A 43 7.20 -3.54 -4.95
C ILE A 43 8.24 -4.67 -4.92
N GLU A 44 9.40 -4.48 -5.56
CA GLU A 44 10.53 -5.42 -5.53
C GLU A 44 11.03 -5.61 -4.08
N LEU A 45 11.40 -4.51 -3.41
CA LEU A 45 11.91 -4.56 -2.03
C LEU A 45 10.89 -5.09 -1.01
N THR A 46 9.59 -5.02 -1.29
CA THR A 46 8.54 -5.57 -0.41
C THR A 46 8.14 -7.00 -0.74
N SER A 47 8.23 -7.42 -2.01
CA SER A 47 8.08 -8.82 -2.41
C SER A 47 9.20 -9.71 -1.84
N LEU A 48 10.40 -9.17 -1.62
CA LEU A 48 11.48 -9.79 -0.84
C LEU A 48 11.04 -10.22 0.58
N TYR A 49 10.06 -9.53 1.17
CA TYR A 49 9.48 -9.86 2.48
C TYR A 49 8.16 -10.64 2.39
N GLY A 50 7.69 -10.97 1.18
CA GLY A 50 6.48 -11.74 0.92
C GLY A 50 5.16 -10.97 1.06
N PHE A 51 5.18 -9.62 1.08
CA PHE A 51 3.96 -8.82 1.14
C PHE A 51 3.26 -8.78 -0.23
N SER A 52 1.92 -8.82 -0.24
CA SER A 52 1.15 -8.66 -1.47
C SER A 52 1.14 -7.20 -1.96
N ALA A 53 0.95 -7.01 -3.27
CA ALA A 53 0.78 -5.69 -3.87
C ALA A 53 -0.36 -4.87 -3.22
N TYR A 54 -1.41 -5.53 -2.72
CA TYR A 54 -2.50 -4.86 -2.00
C TYR A 54 -2.06 -4.29 -0.65
N ALA A 55 -1.31 -5.07 0.14
CA ALA A 55 -0.74 -4.57 1.40
C ALA A 55 0.28 -3.44 1.17
N VAL A 56 1.05 -3.51 0.08
CA VAL A 56 2.00 -2.45 -0.34
C VAL A 56 1.25 -1.17 -0.72
N GLN A 57 0.23 -1.24 -1.57
CA GLN A 57 -0.59 -0.07 -1.93
C GLN A 57 -1.29 0.56 -0.71
N LEU A 58 -1.85 -0.28 0.17
CA LEU A 58 -2.48 0.18 1.42
C LEU A 58 -1.45 0.85 2.36
N GLY A 59 -0.23 0.31 2.45
CA GLY A 59 0.88 0.91 3.18
C GLY A 59 1.37 2.24 2.60
N ILE A 60 1.37 2.38 1.26
CA ILE A 60 1.66 3.65 0.57
C ILE A 60 0.58 4.70 0.91
N SER A 61 -0.71 4.31 0.91
CA SER A 61 -1.81 5.17 1.38
C SER A 61 -1.66 5.60 2.84
N TYR A 62 -1.20 4.70 3.71
CA TYR A 62 -0.91 5.01 5.12
C TYR A 62 0.25 6.03 5.24
N PHE A 63 1.33 5.81 4.50
CA PHE A 63 2.49 6.70 4.44
C PHE A 63 2.13 8.10 3.90
N ALA A 64 1.32 8.18 2.83
CA ALA A 64 0.83 9.44 2.29
C ALA A 64 -0.02 10.21 3.33
N ARG A 65 -0.93 9.51 4.05
CA ARG A 65 -1.69 10.10 5.17
C ARG A 65 -0.79 10.61 6.29
N LEU A 66 0.29 9.90 6.66
CA LEU A 66 1.27 10.39 7.64
C LEU A 66 2.02 11.64 7.16
N CYS A 67 2.36 11.71 5.87
CA CYS A 67 2.98 12.90 5.28
C CYS A 67 2.04 14.13 5.30
N ARG A 68 0.72 13.94 5.23
CA ARG A 68 -0.24 15.06 5.44
C ARG A 68 -0.21 15.63 6.87
N LEU A 69 0.41 14.93 7.84
CA LEU A 69 0.46 15.32 9.26
C LEU A 69 1.86 15.84 9.68
N ASP A 70 2.93 15.07 9.44
CA ASP A 70 4.31 15.50 9.75
C ASP A 70 4.93 16.24 8.54
N ARG A 71 4.98 17.57 8.62
CA ARG A 71 5.64 18.45 7.63
C ARG A 71 7.12 18.10 7.40
N SER A 72 7.81 17.57 8.41
CA SER A 72 9.22 17.15 8.26
C SER A 72 9.37 15.82 7.53
N LEU A 73 8.38 14.92 7.65
CA LEU A 73 8.28 13.69 6.87
C LEU A 73 7.97 14.03 5.41
N LEU A 74 6.97 14.90 5.19
CA LEU A 74 6.59 15.41 3.87
C LEU A 74 7.76 16.06 3.12
N ALA A 75 8.48 17.00 3.75
CA ALA A 75 9.62 17.65 3.13
C ALA A 75 10.71 16.64 2.75
N SER A 76 11.02 15.70 3.67
CA SER A 76 12.04 14.66 3.43
C SER A 76 11.62 13.66 2.34
N ALA A 77 10.32 13.37 2.22
CA ALA A 77 9.76 12.52 1.15
C ALA A 77 9.79 13.22 -0.22
N LEU A 78 9.46 14.51 -0.27
CA LEU A 78 9.51 15.32 -1.50
C LEU A 78 10.94 15.52 -2.02
N HIS A 79 11.95 15.49 -1.15
CA HIS A 79 13.36 15.49 -1.55
C HIS A 79 13.86 14.11 -2.03
N HIS A 80 13.09 13.03 -1.90
CA HIS A 80 13.50 11.70 -2.31
C HIS A 80 12.84 11.31 -3.65
N PRO A 81 13.61 11.04 -4.73
CA PRO A 81 13.05 10.86 -6.08
C PRO A 81 12.09 9.67 -6.18
N ILE A 82 12.26 8.65 -5.34
CA ILE A 82 11.40 7.46 -5.29
C ILE A 82 10.08 7.73 -4.53
N LEU A 83 10.05 8.69 -3.59
CA LEU A 83 8.89 8.92 -2.72
C LEU A 83 8.08 10.15 -3.09
N ALA A 84 8.69 11.17 -3.71
CA ALA A 84 8.01 12.38 -4.13
C ALA A 84 6.75 12.11 -4.99
N PRO A 85 6.73 11.15 -5.94
CA PRO A 85 5.53 10.83 -6.72
C PRO A 85 4.39 10.23 -5.88
N LEU A 86 4.70 9.54 -4.78
CA LEU A 86 3.72 8.91 -3.90
C LEU A 86 2.97 9.92 -3.02
N VAL A 87 3.56 11.09 -2.80
CA VAL A 87 3.06 12.12 -1.87
C VAL A 87 2.67 13.42 -2.61
N GLY A 88 3.15 13.63 -3.84
CA GLY A 88 2.93 14.86 -4.61
C GLY A 88 1.46 15.22 -4.88
N SER A 89 0.57 14.23 -5.01
CA SER A 89 -0.88 14.45 -5.16
C SER A 89 -1.52 15.07 -3.90
N ASP A 90 -0.98 14.73 -2.73
CA ASP A 90 -1.61 14.94 -1.42
C ASP A 90 -1.29 16.30 -0.78
N VAL A 91 -0.29 17.01 -1.30
CA VAL A 91 0.15 18.34 -0.80
C VAL A 91 -1.02 19.33 -0.73
N ARG A 92 -1.96 19.27 -1.67
CA ARG A 92 -3.16 20.13 -1.71
C ARG A 92 -4.12 19.89 -0.53
N HIS A 93 -4.18 18.67 0.01
CA HIS A 93 -5.07 18.34 1.14
C HIS A 93 -4.43 18.63 2.50
N ALA A 94 -3.11 18.45 2.65
CA ALA A 94 -2.40 18.72 3.90
C ALA A 94 -2.57 20.18 4.38
N ILE A 95 -2.69 21.12 3.44
CA ILE A 95 -2.90 22.56 3.70
C ILE A 95 -4.23 22.82 4.43
N LEU A 96 -5.27 22.01 4.18
CA LEU A 96 -6.63 22.27 4.67
C LEU A 96 -6.93 21.67 6.06
N THR A 97 -6.33 20.53 6.42
CA THR A 97 -6.71 19.78 7.63
C THR A 97 -6.08 20.27 8.94
N GLY A 98 -5.20 21.27 8.89
CA GLY A 98 -4.43 21.74 10.04
C GLY A 98 -3.27 20.80 10.39
N HIS A 99 -2.05 21.32 10.42
CA HIS A 99 -0.85 20.50 10.61
C HIS A 99 -0.65 20.06 12.07
N ARG A 100 -1.30 18.97 12.47
CA ARG A 100 -1.05 18.30 13.75
C ARG A 100 0.33 17.64 13.71
N MET A 101 1.29 18.16 14.48
CA MET A 101 2.68 17.70 14.47
C MET A 101 2.85 16.28 15.02
N ALA A 102 2.54 15.28 14.19
CA ALA A 102 2.83 13.88 14.45
C ALA A 102 4.35 13.68 14.60
N ARG A 103 4.76 12.97 15.65
CA ARG A 103 6.17 12.62 15.90
C ARG A 103 6.39 11.18 15.44
N VAL A 104 6.80 11.01 14.19
CA VAL A 104 6.92 9.68 13.57
C VAL A 104 8.39 9.28 13.39
N GLY A 105 8.73 8.05 13.78
CA GLY A 105 10.07 7.49 13.65
C GLY A 105 11.11 8.07 14.62
N THR A 106 10.72 8.64 15.76
CA THR A 106 11.66 9.40 16.62
C THR A 106 12.82 8.54 17.13
N ALA A 107 12.55 7.27 17.44
CA ALA A 107 13.52 6.29 17.90
C ALA A 107 14.65 5.96 16.89
N ILE A 108 14.48 6.32 15.61
CA ILE A 108 15.46 6.10 14.54
C ILE A 108 15.91 7.40 13.84
N LYS A 109 15.11 8.48 13.88
CA LYS A 109 15.34 9.75 13.16
C LYS A 109 16.65 10.44 13.50
N ALA A 110 17.19 10.23 14.71
CA ALA A 110 18.50 10.74 15.12
C ALA A 110 19.69 9.82 14.78
N ARG A 111 19.42 8.59 14.29
CA ARG A 111 20.44 7.56 13.97
C ARG A 111 20.70 7.39 12.48
N CYS A 112 19.91 7.99 11.60
CA CYS A 112 20.05 7.84 10.14
C CYS A 112 19.77 9.14 9.38
N PRO A 113 20.28 9.29 8.13
CA PRO A 113 19.92 10.38 7.23
C PRO A 113 18.41 10.45 6.96
N ALA A 114 17.91 11.63 6.62
CA ALA A 114 16.49 11.88 6.38
C ALA A 114 15.85 10.92 5.35
N HIS A 115 16.54 10.59 4.26
CA HIS A 115 16.01 9.66 3.24
C HIS A 115 15.80 8.24 3.81
N GLN A 116 16.74 7.74 4.62
CA GLN A 116 16.64 6.45 5.29
C GLN A 116 15.52 6.44 6.33
N TRP A 117 15.40 7.51 7.14
CA TRP A 117 14.28 7.67 8.09
C TRP A 117 12.92 7.59 7.40
N VAL A 118 12.72 8.29 6.28
CA VAL A 118 11.45 8.26 5.53
C VAL A 118 11.18 6.88 4.96
N MET A 119 12.18 6.21 4.36
CA MET A 119 12.04 4.83 3.87
C MET A 119 11.63 3.86 4.98
N ALA A 120 12.21 3.98 6.17
CA ALA A 120 11.81 3.18 7.33
C ALA A 120 10.36 3.44 7.76
N VAL A 121 9.88 4.70 7.72
CA VAL A 121 8.48 5.02 8.01
C VAL A 121 7.52 4.42 6.96
N LEU A 122 7.88 4.45 5.67
CA LEU A 122 7.13 3.76 4.61
C LEU A 122 7.06 2.24 4.88
N LEU A 123 8.20 1.60 5.20
CA LEU A 123 8.25 0.17 5.47
C LEU A 123 7.44 -0.22 6.71
N VAL A 124 7.43 0.60 7.76
CA VAL A 124 6.53 0.43 8.92
C VAL A 124 5.06 0.53 8.49
N CYS A 125 4.70 1.49 7.63
CA CYS A 125 3.33 1.61 7.12
C CYS A 125 2.90 0.38 6.32
N ILE A 126 3.77 -0.18 5.49
CA ILE A 126 3.53 -1.41 4.71
C ILE A 126 3.42 -2.63 5.63
N PHE A 127 4.29 -2.77 6.63
CA PHE A 127 4.17 -3.84 7.64
C PHE A 127 2.87 -3.76 8.47
N VAL A 128 2.44 -2.55 8.84
CA VAL A 128 1.15 -2.32 9.52
C VAL A 128 -0.02 -2.67 8.61
N ALA A 129 0.03 -2.29 7.33
CA ALA A 129 -0.99 -2.67 6.34
C ALA A 129 -1.04 -4.20 6.14
N ALA A 130 0.10 -4.86 5.97
CA ALA A 130 0.20 -6.31 5.82
C ALA A 130 -0.27 -7.06 7.08
N LYS A 131 0.07 -6.59 8.29
CA LYS A 131 -0.52 -7.11 9.54
C LYS A 131 -2.05 -7.01 9.57
N ASN A 132 -2.61 -5.95 9.00
CA ASN A 132 -4.04 -5.66 8.99
C ASN A 132 -4.82 -6.49 7.96
N VAL A 133 -4.23 -6.85 6.81
CA VAL A 133 -4.93 -7.54 5.70
C VAL A 133 -4.45 -8.97 5.40
N GLU A 134 -3.25 -9.35 5.84
CA GLU A 134 -2.62 -10.67 5.59
C GLU A 134 -2.44 -11.50 6.87
N ALA A 135 -2.84 -10.96 8.03
CA ALA A 135 -2.72 -11.60 9.35
C ALA A 135 -1.28 -12.07 9.70
N LEU A 136 -0.25 -11.31 9.30
CA LEU A 136 1.17 -11.62 9.49
C LEU A 136 1.51 -12.04 10.93
N ARG A 137 2.05 -13.25 11.08
CA ARG A 137 2.42 -13.84 12.39
C ARG A 137 3.84 -13.49 12.84
N TYR A 138 4.67 -12.93 11.97
CA TYR A 138 6.12 -12.76 12.18
C TYR A 138 6.49 -11.50 12.98
N ARG A 139 6.33 -11.53 14.31
CA ARG A 139 6.70 -10.41 15.22
C ARG A 139 8.16 -9.91 15.11
N ARG A 140 9.08 -10.70 14.55
CA ARG A 140 10.50 -10.30 14.35
C ARG A 140 10.79 -9.74 12.94
N LEU A 141 9.83 -9.73 12.02
CA LEU A 141 10.04 -9.28 10.65
C LEU A 141 10.36 -7.78 10.56
N LEU A 142 9.61 -6.94 11.29
CA LEU A 142 9.80 -5.49 11.27
C LEU A 142 11.22 -5.03 11.65
N PRO A 143 11.82 -5.41 12.80
CA PRO A 143 13.19 -5.01 13.10
C PRO A 143 14.20 -5.58 12.08
N SER A 144 14.00 -6.79 11.56
CA SER A 144 14.88 -7.35 10.51
C SER A 144 14.82 -6.55 9.21
N MET A 145 13.63 -6.16 8.77
CA MET A 145 13.41 -5.32 7.59
C MET A 145 13.99 -3.92 7.78
N LEU A 146 13.80 -3.31 8.96
CA LEU A 146 14.35 -2.01 9.28
C LEU A 146 15.89 -2.03 9.36
N SER A 147 16.49 -3.05 9.99
CA SER A 147 17.95 -3.20 10.01
C SER A 147 18.55 -3.35 8.61
N HIS A 148 17.88 -4.10 7.72
CA HIS A 148 18.29 -4.24 6.33
C HIS A 148 18.20 -2.91 5.55
N ALA A 149 17.05 -2.23 5.62
CA ALA A 149 16.82 -0.98 4.90
C ALA A 149 17.67 0.20 5.42
N LEU A 150 18.04 0.20 6.71
CA LEU A 150 18.81 1.26 7.36
C LEU A 150 20.31 0.97 7.47
N ASN A 151 20.76 -0.25 7.14
CA ASN A 151 22.16 -0.69 7.26
C ASN A 151 22.76 -0.55 8.68
N PHE A 152 21.94 -0.60 9.73
CA PHE A 152 22.37 -0.61 11.13
C PHE A 152 21.42 -1.45 11.99
N ASP A 153 21.86 -1.94 13.15
CA ASP A 153 21.00 -2.74 14.03
C ASP A 153 19.87 -1.91 14.71
N VAL A 154 18.64 -2.24 14.33
CA VAL A 154 17.39 -1.71 14.86
C VAL A 154 16.83 -2.67 15.91
N GLN A 155 16.92 -2.27 17.17
CA GLN A 155 16.45 -3.11 18.27
C GLN A 155 14.92 -3.30 18.21
N PRO A 156 14.38 -4.48 18.60
CA PRO A 156 12.93 -4.74 18.53
C PRO A 156 12.07 -3.72 19.30
N SER A 157 12.60 -3.14 20.37
CA SER A 157 11.98 -2.04 21.11
C SER A 157 11.85 -0.76 20.26
N GLN A 158 12.90 -0.39 19.52
CA GLN A 158 12.90 0.76 18.61
C GLN A 158 11.89 0.55 17.47
N ALA A 159 11.89 -0.63 16.84
CA ALA A 159 10.91 -1.00 15.83
C ALA A 159 9.47 -0.91 16.35
N THR A 160 9.22 -1.39 17.57
CA THR A 160 7.90 -1.30 18.23
C THR A 160 7.48 0.14 18.52
N ILE A 161 8.42 1.01 18.94
CA ILE A 161 8.14 2.43 19.15
C ILE A 161 7.72 3.11 17.85
N VAL A 162 8.44 2.88 16.74
CA VAL A 162 8.09 3.48 15.44
C VAL A 162 6.76 2.95 14.91
N GLU A 163 6.46 1.65 15.10
CA GLU A 163 5.14 1.09 14.80
C GLU A 163 4.02 1.79 15.61
N MET A 164 4.21 1.97 16.91
CA MET A 164 3.24 2.64 17.78
C MET A 164 3.07 4.13 17.43
N GLU A 165 4.15 4.84 17.08
CA GLU A 165 4.08 6.23 16.59
C GLU A 165 3.27 6.33 15.29
N CYS A 166 3.48 5.42 14.34
CA CYS A 166 2.70 5.36 13.10
C CYS A 166 1.22 5.07 13.38
N LEU A 167 0.91 4.11 14.26
CA LEU A 167 -0.47 3.74 14.63
C LEU A 167 -1.21 4.89 15.35
N GLN A 168 -0.54 5.59 16.26
CA GLN A 168 -1.08 6.77 16.94
C GLN A 168 -1.30 7.95 15.98
N ALA A 169 -0.36 8.20 15.06
CA ALA A 169 -0.49 9.27 14.07
C ALA A 169 -1.56 8.97 13.00
N LEU A 170 -1.80 7.70 12.68
CA LEU A 170 -2.94 7.25 11.87
C LEU A 170 -4.26 7.22 12.64
N GLU A 171 -4.30 7.60 13.92
CA GLU A 171 -5.46 7.52 14.82
C GLU A 171 -6.10 6.11 14.86
N TRP A 172 -5.30 5.05 14.66
CA TRP A 172 -5.76 3.66 14.50
C TRP A 172 -6.68 3.40 13.29
N ARG A 173 -6.75 4.34 12.34
CA ARG A 173 -7.64 4.29 11.17
C ARG A 173 -7.03 3.45 10.03
N LEU A 174 -7.06 2.14 10.20
CA LEU A 174 -6.46 1.11 9.31
C LEU A 174 -7.44 0.58 8.22
N GLY A 175 -8.17 1.48 7.57
CA GLY A 175 -9.06 1.18 6.44
C GLY A 175 -8.57 1.81 5.13
N PRO A 176 -8.92 1.26 3.96
CA PRO A 176 -8.54 1.82 2.66
C PRO A 176 -9.28 3.13 2.35
N HIS A 177 -10.56 3.21 2.72
CA HIS A 177 -11.41 4.39 2.56
C HIS A 177 -12.08 4.74 3.89
N PHE A 178 -12.17 6.04 4.18
CA PHE A 178 -12.95 6.58 5.29
C PHE A 178 -13.89 7.64 4.77
N HIS A 179 -15.13 7.25 4.46
CA HIS A 179 -16.21 8.20 4.27
C HIS A 179 -16.42 8.96 5.59
N THR A 180 -16.21 10.27 5.54
CA THR A 180 -16.54 11.19 6.62
C THR A 180 -18.07 11.20 6.77
N ALA A 181 -18.58 11.38 7.99
CA ALA A 181 -20.03 11.42 8.22
C ALA A 181 -20.76 12.57 7.48
N GLN A 182 -20.02 13.52 6.89
CA GLN A 182 -20.55 14.52 5.95
C GLN A 182 -20.83 13.93 4.56
N GLU A 183 -19.96 13.07 4.03
CA GLU A 183 -20.07 12.53 2.67
C GLU A 183 -21.27 11.58 2.56
N LEU A 184 -21.47 10.72 3.57
CA LEU A 184 -22.67 9.87 3.68
C LEU A 184 -23.99 10.68 3.80
N ARG A 185 -23.94 11.90 4.36
CA ARG A 185 -25.09 12.83 4.40
C ARG A 185 -25.31 13.59 3.09
N GLN A 186 -24.32 13.65 2.21
CA GLN A 186 -24.42 14.24 0.87
C GLN A 186 -24.83 13.22 -0.20
N GLN A 187 -24.81 11.93 0.12
CA GLN A 187 -25.33 10.83 -0.71
C GLN A 187 -26.77 10.41 -0.36
N THR A 188 -27.39 11.09 0.60
CA THR A 188 -28.74 10.77 1.12
C THR A 188 -29.68 11.99 1.13
N ALA A 189 -29.37 12.99 0.29
CA ALA A 189 -30.13 14.23 0.06
C ALA A 189 -30.17 14.54 -1.44
#